data_AF-A0A1Q8CUU4-F1
#
_entry.id   AF-A0A1Q8CUU4-F1
#
_cell.length_a   1.000
_cell.length_b   1.000
_cell.length_c   1.000
_cell.angle_alpha   90.00
_cell.angle_beta   90.00
_cell.angle_gamma   90.00
#
_symmetry.space_group_name_H-M   'P 1'
#
loop_
_entity.id
_entity.type
_entity.pdbx_description
1 polymer ?
#
loop_
_entity_poly.entity_id
_entity_poly.type
_entity_poly.pdbx_seq_one_letter_code
_entity_poly.pdbx_strand_id
1 'polypeptide(L)'
;MGFPIRSVMNGKCVDVLGFNNANGALVGMWDCWGGANQRWYYTNGQLRSAMNGKCLDVLGFNNANGARVGMWDCWGGPNQRWY
;
A
#
# COMPACT_ATOMS: atom_id res chain seq x y z
N MET A 1 4.76 15.60 -1.96
CA MET A 1 5.54 14.40 -1.58
C MET A 1 4.66 13.51 -0.72
N GLY A 2 4.62 12.21 -0.98
CA GLY A 2 3.87 11.25 -0.14
C GLY A 2 4.52 11.09 1.24
N PHE A 3 3.75 10.58 2.20
CA PHE A 3 4.19 10.34 3.56
C PHE A 3 4.45 8.84 3.81
N PRO A 4 5.41 8.48 4.68
CA PRO A 4 5.55 7.10 5.11
C PRO A 4 4.45 6.76 6.13
N ILE A 5 3.90 5.56 6.05
CA ILE A 5 3.11 4.97 7.14
C ILE A 5 4.05 4.09 7.94
N ARG A 6 4.31 4.46 9.20
CA ARG A 6 5.27 3.77 10.08
C ARG A 6 4.55 3.06 11.20
N SER A 7 4.93 1.82 11.47
CA SER A 7 4.42 1.09 12.64
C SER A 7 5.15 1.55 13.90
N VAL A 8 4.38 1.83 14.96
CA VAL A 8 4.92 2.12 16.29
C VAL A 8 5.54 0.86 16.92
N MET A 9 5.09 -0.34 16.53
CA MET A 9 5.58 -1.61 17.09
C MET A 9 7.07 -1.85 16.80
N ASN A 10 7.52 -1.53 15.58
CA ASN A 10 8.86 -1.91 15.13
C ASN A 10 9.57 -0.84 14.28
N GLY A 11 8.99 0.35 14.12
CA GLY A 11 9.57 1.46 13.37
C GLY A 11 9.67 1.25 11.86
N LYS A 12 9.17 0.13 11.32
CA LYS A 12 9.20 -0.19 9.89
C LYS A 12 8.11 0.57 9.12
N CYS A 13 8.30 0.70 7.81
CA CYS A 13 7.42 1.40 6.89
C CYS A 13 6.54 0.43 6.10
N VAL A 14 5.32 0.84 5.78
CA VAL A 14 4.47 0.19 4.77
C VAL A 14 5.16 0.33 3.41
N ASP A 15 5.55 -0.79 2.84
CA ASP A 15 6.48 -0.90 1.70
C ASP A 15 5.87 -1.80 0.62
N VAL A 16 5.94 -1.34 -0.63
CA VAL A 16 5.71 -2.20 -1.80
C VAL A 16 6.96 -3.05 -2.01
N LEU A 17 6.84 -4.34 -1.70
CA LEU A 17 7.97 -5.24 -1.57
C LEU A 17 8.73 -5.37 -2.89
N GLY A 18 10.06 -5.19 -2.81
CA GLY A 18 10.96 -5.37 -3.95
C GLY A 18 10.75 -4.39 -5.09
N PHE A 19 10.15 -3.21 -4.84
CA PHE A 19 9.83 -2.22 -5.90
C PHE A 19 8.93 -2.76 -7.00
N ASN A 20 8.20 -3.84 -6.74
CA ASN A 20 7.41 -4.49 -7.76
C ASN A 20 6.26 -3.58 -8.22
N ASN A 21 6.25 -3.21 -9.50
CA ASN A 21 5.26 -2.34 -10.11
C ASN A 21 4.05 -3.10 -10.71
N ALA A 22 4.02 -4.42 -10.62
CA ALA A 22 2.90 -5.22 -11.12
C ALA A 22 1.64 -5.08 -10.24
N ASN A 23 0.48 -5.27 -10.85
CA ASN A 23 -0.74 -5.52 -10.08
C ASN A 23 -0.61 -6.82 -9.30
N GLY A 24 -1.03 -6.80 -8.03
CA GLY A 24 -0.84 -7.89 -7.08
C GLY A 24 0.52 -7.89 -6.38
N ALA A 25 1.38 -6.88 -6.64
CA ALA A 25 2.58 -6.68 -5.85
C ALA A 25 2.23 -6.54 -4.36
N LEU A 26 2.84 -7.35 -3.51
CA LEU A 26 2.53 -7.39 -2.10
C LEU A 26 3.03 -6.14 -1.39
N VAL A 27 2.24 -5.70 -0.43
CA VAL A 27 2.61 -4.63 0.50
C VAL A 27 2.89 -5.26 1.86
N GLY A 28 4.02 -4.89 2.45
CA GLY A 28 4.48 -5.44 3.73
C GLY A 28 5.22 -4.40 4.56
N MET A 29 5.84 -4.85 5.64
CA MET A 29 6.64 -3.99 6.52
C MET A 29 8.13 -4.16 6.20
N TRP A 30 8.80 -3.06 5.86
CA TRP A 30 10.23 -3.05 5.58
C TRP A 30 10.95 -1.91 6.31
N ASP A 31 12.26 -2.02 6.49
CA ASP A 31 13.03 -0.95 7.12
C ASP A 31 12.88 0.35 6.33
N CYS A 32 12.64 1.45 7.05
CA CYS A 32 12.41 2.74 6.42
C CYS A 32 13.72 3.31 5.87
N TRP A 33 13.81 3.48 4.57
CA TRP A 33 14.98 4.08 3.91
C TRP A 33 14.59 5.24 2.97
N GLY A 34 13.29 5.56 2.88
CA GLY A 34 12.78 6.79 2.28
C GLY A 34 12.45 6.70 0.80
N GLY A 35 12.52 5.50 0.21
CA GLY A 35 12.15 5.21 -1.17
C GLY A 35 10.69 5.53 -1.52
N ALA A 36 10.42 5.71 -2.82
CA ALA A 36 9.07 6.03 -3.30
C ALA A 36 8.06 4.89 -3.04
N ASN A 37 8.53 3.65 -2.99
CA ASN A 37 7.74 2.46 -2.67
C ASN A 37 7.30 2.38 -1.18
N GLN A 38 7.79 3.30 -0.34
CA GLN A 38 7.43 3.43 1.09
C GLN A 38 6.61 4.69 1.38
N ARG A 39 6.22 5.43 0.34
CA ARG A 39 5.51 6.70 0.46
C ARG A 39 4.13 6.58 -0.15
N TRP A 40 3.15 7.14 0.56
CA TRP A 40 1.75 7.04 0.22
C TRP A 40 1.11 8.43 0.20
N TYR A 41 0.14 8.60 -0.69
CA TYR A 41 -0.79 9.73 -0.69
C TYR A 41 -2.14 9.23 -0.22
N TYR A 42 -2.73 9.90 0.76
CA TYR A 42 -4.10 9.63 1.17
C TYR A 42 -5.04 10.65 0.54
N THR A 43 -5.86 10.19 -0.40
CA THR A 43 -6.79 11.05 -1.13
C THR A 43 -8.13 10.36 -1.23
N ASN A 44 -9.18 11.01 -0.71
CA ASN A 44 -10.56 10.51 -0.78
C ASN A 44 -10.67 9.05 -0.32
N GLY A 45 -10.08 8.68 0.81
CA GLY A 45 -10.15 7.29 1.32
C GLY A 45 -9.25 6.28 0.62
N GLN A 46 -8.42 6.67 -0.34
CA GLN A 46 -7.47 5.76 -1.00
C GLN A 46 -6.04 6.07 -0.59
N LEU A 47 -5.25 5.03 -0.30
CA LEU A 47 -3.80 5.12 -0.16
C LEU A 47 -3.15 4.80 -1.50
N ARG A 48 -2.53 5.80 -2.13
CA ARG A 48 -1.88 5.68 -3.44
C ARG A 48 -0.36 5.69 -3.28
N SER A 49 0.31 4.70 -3.85
CA SER A 49 1.76 4.61 -3.83
C SER A 49 2.38 5.79 -4.58
N ALA A 50 3.37 6.45 -3.96
CA ALA A 50 4.10 7.54 -4.61
C ALA A 50 5.05 7.04 -5.72
N MET A 51 5.33 5.74 -5.77
CA MET A 51 6.15 5.11 -6.79
C MET A 51 5.48 5.08 -8.17
N ASN A 52 4.18 4.75 -8.22
CA ASN A 52 3.49 4.41 -9.46
C ASN A 52 2.00 4.84 -9.50
N GLY A 53 1.48 5.47 -8.44
CA GLY A 53 0.09 5.93 -8.37
C GLY A 53 -0.97 4.84 -8.15
N LYS A 54 -0.57 3.57 -8.02
CA LYS A 54 -1.48 2.43 -7.74
C LYS A 54 -2.01 2.49 -6.30
N CYS A 55 -3.16 1.88 -6.07
CA CYS A 55 -3.87 1.91 -4.80
C CYS A 55 -3.51 0.72 -3.92
N LEU A 56 -3.46 0.94 -2.61
CA LEU A 56 -3.46 -0.12 -1.60
C LEU A 56 -4.79 -0.86 -1.67
N ASP A 57 -4.71 -2.18 -1.86
CA ASP A 57 -5.83 -3.02 -2.26
C ASP A 57 -5.86 -4.30 -1.41
N VAL A 58 -7.03 -4.66 -0.88
CA VAL A 58 -7.28 -6.01 -0.37
C VAL A 58 -7.50 -6.93 -1.56
N LEU A 59 -6.48 -7.74 -1.86
CA LEU A 59 -6.37 -8.46 -3.13
C LEU A 59 -7.53 -9.43 -3.35
N GLY A 60 -8.10 -9.37 -4.55
CA GLY A 60 -9.18 -10.26 -4.97
C GLY A 60 -10.50 -10.06 -4.21
N PHE A 61 -10.70 -8.90 -3.57
CA PHE A 61 -11.86 -8.64 -2.69
C PHE A 61 -12.03 -9.66 -1.57
N ASN A 62 -10.94 -10.32 -1.16
CA ASN A 62 -11.01 -11.32 -0.12
C ASN A 62 -11.37 -10.65 1.22
N ASN A 63 -12.56 -10.92 1.74
CA ASN A 63 -13.05 -10.37 3.00
C ASN A 63 -12.74 -11.26 4.22
N ALA A 64 -12.01 -12.36 4.03
CA ALA A 64 -11.58 -13.23 5.11
C ALA A 64 -10.41 -12.60 5.89
N ASN A 65 -10.33 -12.94 7.19
CA ASN A 65 -9.19 -12.56 8.01
C ASN A 65 -7.88 -13.13 7.42
N GLY A 66 -6.83 -12.29 7.40
CA GLY A 66 -5.56 -12.64 6.78
C GLY A 66 -5.52 -12.44 5.27
N ALA A 67 -6.55 -11.83 4.66
CA ALA A 67 -6.50 -11.39 3.28
C ALA A 67 -5.24 -10.54 3.02
N ARG A 68 -4.58 -10.84 1.90
CA ARG A 68 -3.33 -10.16 1.54
C ARG A 68 -3.63 -8.75 1.05
N VAL A 69 -2.81 -7.81 1.51
CA VAL A 69 -2.82 -6.45 1.00
C VAL A 69 -1.71 -6.30 -0.04
N GLY A 70 -2.04 -5.66 -1.15
CA GLY A 70 -1.09 -5.40 -2.22
C GLY A 70 -1.40 -4.10 -2.93
N MET A 71 -0.79 -3.92 -4.09
CA MET A 71 -1.12 -2.84 -5.01
C MET A 71 -1.98 -3.33 -6.16
N TRP A 72 -2.92 -2.49 -6.55
CA TRP A 72 -3.67 -2.66 -7.78
C TRP A 72 -3.95 -1.31 -8.43
N ASP A 73 -4.27 -1.32 -9.73
CA ASP A 73 -4.77 -0.13 -10.39
C ASP A 73 -6.00 0.42 -9.64
N CYS A 74 -6.01 1.74 -9.47
CA CYS A 74 -7.08 2.40 -8.75
C CYS A 74 -8.35 2.39 -9.59
N TRP A 75 -9.41 1.77 -9.07
CA TRP A 75 -10.72 1.76 -9.71
C TRP A 75 -11.85 2.19 -8.73
N GLY A 76 -11.50 2.47 -7.47
CA GLY A 76 -12.40 3.12 -6.51
C GLY A 76 -13.28 2.16 -5.71
N GLY A 77 -13.04 0.85 -5.85
CA GLY A 77 -13.75 -0.20 -5.13
C GLY A 77 -13.62 -0.15 -3.62
N PRO A 78 -14.56 -0.78 -2.88
CA PRO A 78 -14.52 -0.82 -1.42
C PRO A 78 -13.25 -1.47 -0.87
N ASN A 79 -12.66 -2.45 -1.58
CA ASN A 79 -11.39 -3.08 -1.22
C ASN A 79 -10.16 -2.17 -1.38
N GLN A 80 -10.33 -0.95 -1.91
CA GLN A 80 -9.31 0.09 -2.04
C GLN A 80 -9.59 1.30 -1.15
N ARG A 81 -10.57 1.21 -0.24
CA ARG A 81 -11.00 2.29 0.66
C ARG A 81 -10.53 1.99 2.08
N TRP A 82 -9.88 2.97 2.67
CA TRP A 82 -9.27 2.92 3.99
C TRP A 82 -9.67 4.19 4.76
N TYR A 83 -9.97 4.06 6.05
CA TYR A 83 -10.40 5.13 6.94
C TYR A 83 -9.60 5.12 8.23
#